data_AF-A0A171DJ06-F1
#
_entry.id   AF-A0A171DJ06-F1
#
_cell.length_a   1.000
_cell.length_b   1.000
_cell.length_c   1.000
_cell.angle_alpha   90.00
_cell.angle_beta   90.00
_cell.angle_gamma   90.00
#
_symmetry.space_group_name_H-M   'P 1'
#
loop_
_entity.id
_entity.type
_entity.pdbx_description
1 polymer ?
#
loop_
_entity_poly.entity_id
_entity_poly.type
_entity_poly.pdbx_seq_one_letter_code
_entity_poly.pdbx_strand_id
1 'polypeptide(L)'
;MINGTPASAPPAASDHLPPGAHVDRTHPADCRIWTALLGERDCFSADAEVAVRLSTALPTLPAEVLANRRAVADAAGRLASGGVRQFLDLGPGLPSRHANVHSSVQAVAPDARIVYADHEYLVGVHWRATVQADGVAAVWCDARQPEEVRDHPAVRELIDFTQPVAVIMGALVHLWPQAVAESAITGHLARLPAGSALVMSHFTSDGLSERQVTNLRRFYPGDIYPRSEAQIRTLFGELEMASGITAVRNWGHPTGSQRRTDPPMFSGGVGLVRARS
;
A
#
# COMPACT_ATOMS: atom_id res chain seq x y z
N MET A 1 -10.50 20.43 -46.63
CA MET A 1 -10.26 21.09 -45.31
C MET A 1 -10.81 20.15 -44.27
N ILE A 2 -9.95 19.57 -43.43
CA ILE A 2 -10.30 18.45 -42.53
C ILE A 2 -10.17 18.94 -41.08
N ASN A 3 -11.27 18.77 -40.34
CA ASN A 3 -11.48 18.52 -38.91
C ASN A 3 -10.87 19.41 -37.81
N GLY A 4 -11.70 19.58 -36.77
CA GLY A 4 -11.23 19.90 -35.42
C GLY A 4 -12.37 20.19 -34.44
N THR A 5 -13.34 19.29 -34.28
CA THR A 5 -14.27 19.34 -33.14
C THR A 5 -13.47 19.12 -31.85
N PRO A 6 -13.62 19.94 -30.79
CA PRO A 6 -12.90 19.72 -29.55
C PRO A 6 -13.36 18.39 -28.93
N ALA A 7 -12.41 17.56 -28.49
CA ALA A 7 -12.69 16.36 -27.73
C ALA A 7 -13.44 16.74 -26.45
N SER A 8 -14.65 16.18 -26.28
CA SER A 8 -15.45 16.31 -25.06
C SER A 8 -14.71 15.66 -23.89
N ALA A 9 -14.61 16.37 -22.77
CA ALA A 9 -14.15 15.82 -21.49
C ALA A 9 -14.94 14.54 -21.14
N PRO A 10 -14.29 13.52 -20.55
CA PRO A 10 -14.97 12.29 -20.18
C PRO A 10 -16.09 12.59 -19.16
N PRO A 11 -17.23 11.90 -19.23
CA PRO A 11 -18.29 12.06 -18.26
C PRO A 11 -17.78 11.61 -16.89
N ALA A 12 -17.97 12.46 -15.88
CA ALA A 12 -17.75 12.06 -14.49
C ALA A 12 -18.70 10.88 -14.19
N ALA A 13 -18.14 9.66 -14.13
CA ALA A 13 -18.88 8.51 -13.63
C ALA A 13 -19.43 8.88 -12.25
N SER A 14 -20.70 8.59 -12.01
CA SER A 14 -21.41 8.98 -10.80
C SER A 14 -20.82 8.28 -9.57
N ASP A 15 -19.77 8.88 -9.02
CA ASP A 15 -19.19 8.66 -7.70
C ASP A 15 -20.19 9.13 -6.65
N HIS A 16 -21.22 8.33 -6.39
CA HIS A 16 -22.07 8.58 -5.25
C HIS A 16 -21.29 8.23 -3.97
N LEU A 17 -20.60 9.24 -3.43
CA LEU A 17 -20.26 9.30 -2.00
C LEU A 17 -21.54 8.92 -1.24
N PRO A 18 -21.52 7.96 -0.31
CA PRO A 18 -22.74 7.59 0.40
C PRO A 18 -23.29 8.87 1.08
N PRO A 19 -24.56 9.22 0.86
CA PRO A 19 -25.17 10.35 1.52
C PRO A 19 -25.01 10.21 3.03
N GLY A 20 -24.27 11.13 3.66
CA GLY A 20 -24.03 11.11 5.11
C GLY A 20 -22.77 10.39 5.59
N ALA A 21 -21.71 10.28 4.75
CA ALA A 21 -20.38 9.87 5.20
C ALA A 21 -19.83 10.84 6.27
N HIS A 22 -20.25 10.62 7.52
CA HIS A 22 -19.75 11.35 8.67
C HIS A 22 -18.39 10.78 9.04
N VAL A 23 -17.36 11.61 8.98
CA VAL A 23 -16.04 11.27 9.49
C VAL A 23 -16.13 11.22 11.01
N ASP A 24 -16.04 10.02 11.58
CA ASP A 24 -15.92 9.88 13.01
C ASP A 24 -14.54 10.38 13.47
N ARG A 25 -14.53 11.52 14.16
CA ARG A 25 -13.32 12.18 14.66
C ARG A 25 -12.91 11.68 16.05
N THR A 26 -13.77 10.87 16.67
CA THR A 26 -13.62 10.36 18.04
C THR A 26 -13.04 8.95 18.05
N HIS A 27 -13.26 8.18 16.98
CA HIS A 27 -12.64 6.88 16.79
C HIS A 27 -11.37 7.00 15.94
N PRO A 28 -10.21 6.51 16.43
CA PRO A 28 -8.99 6.50 15.64
C PRO A 28 -9.11 5.62 14.40
N ALA A 29 -8.51 6.02 13.28
CA ALA A 29 -8.38 5.19 12.09
C ALA A 29 -6.91 4.96 11.73
N ASP A 30 -6.60 3.79 11.18
CA ASP A 30 -5.23 3.40 10.88
C ASP A 30 -4.52 4.43 9.98
N CYS A 31 -5.15 4.82 8.87
CA CYS A 31 -4.57 5.78 7.93
C CYS A 31 -4.19 7.11 8.61
N ARG A 32 -4.99 7.58 9.59
CA ARG A 32 -4.73 8.82 10.35
C ARG A 32 -3.69 8.64 11.45
N ILE A 33 -3.64 7.48 12.09
CA ILE A 33 -2.57 7.12 13.03
C ILE A 33 -1.22 7.10 12.32
N TRP A 34 -1.16 6.49 11.12
CA TRP A 34 0.04 6.49 10.28
C TRP A 34 0.46 7.90 9.86
N THR A 35 -0.49 8.75 9.45
CA THR A 35 -0.25 10.17 9.19
C THR A 35 0.35 10.88 10.40
N ALA A 36 -0.16 10.63 11.61
CA ALA A 36 0.40 11.18 12.85
C ALA A 36 1.82 10.64 13.14
N LEU A 37 2.07 9.34 12.94
CA LEU A 37 3.39 8.72 13.09
C LEU A 37 4.43 9.28 12.09
N LEU A 38 3.98 9.76 10.92
CA LEU A 38 4.80 10.47 9.94
C LEU A 38 5.04 11.96 10.29
N GLY A 39 4.46 12.44 11.39
CA GLY A 39 4.50 13.85 11.80
C GLY A 39 3.73 14.76 10.84
N GLU A 40 2.65 14.26 10.25
CA GLU A 40 1.76 15.01 9.37
C GLU A 40 0.48 15.41 10.13
N ARG A 41 -0.31 16.33 9.55
CA ARG A 41 -1.39 17.03 10.28
C ARG A 41 -2.80 16.55 9.96
N ASP A 42 -2.97 15.70 8.96
CA ASP A 42 -4.27 15.19 8.51
C ASP A 42 -4.76 14.03 9.41
N CYS A 43 -4.79 14.30 10.72
CA CYS A 43 -5.22 13.38 11.76
C CYS A 43 -5.98 14.15 12.86
N PHE A 44 -6.85 13.46 13.60
CA PHE A 44 -7.54 14.04 14.76
C PHE A 44 -6.77 13.79 16.06
N SER A 45 -7.23 14.40 17.15
CA SER A 45 -6.59 14.24 18.47
C SER A 45 -6.58 12.77 18.92
N ALA A 46 -7.66 12.03 18.66
CA ALA A 46 -7.75 10.60 19.00
C ALA A 46 -6.68 9.76 18.28
N ASP A 47 -6.40 10.07 17.00
CA ASP A 47 -5.34 9.41 16.22
C ASP A 47 -3.95 9.76 16.77
N ALA A 48 -3.71 11.04 17.07
CA ALA A 48 -2.44 11.53 17.60
C ALA A 48 -2.13 10.93 18.98
N GLU A 49 -3.13 10.77 19.85
CA GLU A 49 -2.96 10.12 21.14
C GLU A 49 -2.52 8.66 21.02
N VAL A 50 -3.09 7.92 20.05
CA VAL A 50 -2.66 6.55 19.74
C VAL A 50 -1.23 6.53 19.22
N ALA A 51 -0.89 7.42 18.28
CA ALA A 51 0.47 7.53 17.75
C ALA A 51 1.52 7.82 18.83
N VAL A 52 1.19 8.67 19.83
CA VAL A 52 2.06 8.94 20.99
C VAL A 52 2.25 7.70 21.85
N ARG A 53 1.16 6.95 22.14
CA ARG A 53 1.26 5.71 22.94
C ARG A 53 2.08 4.64 22.23
N LEU A 54 1.85 4.46 20.93
CA LEU A 54 2.63 3.54 20.10
C LEU A 54 4.11 3.95 20.05
N SER A 55 4.41 5.23 19.83
CA SER A 55 5.78 5.75 19.80
C SER A 55 6.48 5.61 21.15
N THR A 56 5.75 5.73 22.26
CA THR A 56 6.30 5.51 23.61
C THR A 56 6.65 4.03 23.82
N ALA A 57 5.80 3.13 23.33
CA ALA A 57 6.01 1.69 23.45
C ALA A 57 7.04 1.13 22.46
N LEU A 58 7.14 1.73 21.28
CA LEU A 58 8.03 1.37 20.18
C LEU A 58 8.75 2.65 19.69
N PRO A 59 9.82 3.10 20.36
CA PRO A 59 10.46 4.40 20.08
C PRO A 59 10.93 4.61 18.64
N THR A 60 11.28 3.54 17.93
CA THR A 60 11.75 3.60 16.53
C THR A 60 10.60 3.53 15.51
N LEU A 61 9.34 3.38 15.94
CA LEU A 61 8.19 3.19 15.05
C LEU A 61 7.99 4.34 14.06
N PRO A 62 8.05 5.64 14.45
CA PRO A 62 7.94 6.74 13.49
C PRO A 62 8.97 6.66 12.36
N ALA A 63 10.22 6.32 12.68
CA ALA A 63 11.28 6.18 11.69
C ALA A 63 11.05 4.98 10.76
N GLU A 64 10.58 3.85 11.30
CA GLU A 64 10.26 2.64 10.55
C GLU A 64 9.03 2.82 9.64
N VAL A 65 8.01 3.57 10.08
CA VAL A 65 6.86 3.96 9.26
C VAL A 65 7.29 4.82 8.06
N LEU A 66 8.17 5.81 8.29
CA LEU A 66 8.73 6.62 7.21
C LEU A 66 9.58 5.77 6.24
N ALA A 67 10.41 4.88 6.78
CA ALA A 67 11.23 3.97 5.99
C ALA A 67 10.36 3.05 5.12
N ASN A 68 9.28 2.50 5.67
CA ASN A 68 8.30 1.71 4.94
C ASN A 68 7.67 2.50 3.78
N ARG A 69 7.17 3.72 4.06
CA ARG A 69 6.53 4.57 3.04
C ARG A 69 7.44 4.83 1.84
N ARG A 70 8.71 5.16 2.09
CA ARG A 70 9.72 5.39 1.05
C ARG A 70 10.08 4.10 0.31
N ALA A 71 10.35 3.03 1.04
CA ALA A 71 10.75 1.75 0.45
C ALA A 71 9.69 1.20 -0.52
N VAL A 72 8.40 1.29 -0.17
CA VAL A 72 7.29 0.88 -1.02
C VAL A 72 7.23 1.72 -2.30
N ALA A 73 7.28 3.05 -2.19
CA ALA A 73 7.29 3.93 -3.35
C ALA A 73 8.51 3.69 -4.26
N ASP A 74 9.69 3.50 -3.67
CA ASP A 74 10.93 3.21 -4.41
C ASP A 74 10.89 1.84 -5.09
N ALA A 75 10.31 0.82 -4.46
CA ALA A 75 10.11 -0.49 -5.07
C ALA A 75 9.18 -0.41 -6.28
N ALA A 76 8.09 0.36 -6.19
CA ALA A 76 7.20 0.61 -7.30
C ALA A 76 7.94 1.35 -8.44
N GLY A 77 8.75 2.38 -8.12
CA GLY A 77 9.59 3.06 -9.09
C GLY A 77 10.59 2.14 -9.80
N ARG A 78 11.21 1.20 -9.08
CA ARG A 78 12.09 0.18 -9.70
C ARG A 78 11.35 -0.76 -10.63
N LEU A 79 10.13 -1.19 -10.28
CA LEU A 79 9.28 -1.99 -11.17
C LEU A 79 8.89 -1.20 -12.42
N ALA A 80 8.62 0.10 -12.28
CA ALA A 80 8.35 0.99 -13.41
C ALA A 80 9.56 1.11 -14.34
N SER A 81 10.76 1.33 -13.80
CA SER A 81 12.01 1.29 -14.57
C SER A 81 12.24 -0.07 -15.25
N GLY A 82 11.78 -1.16 -14.63
CA GLY A 82 11.81 -2.52 -15.17
C GLY A 82 10.74 -2.84 -16.22
N GLY A 83 9.87 -1.88 -16.58
CA GLY A 83 8.89 -2.03 -17.66
C GLY A 83 7.43 -2.18 -17.21
N VAL A 84 7.14 -2.29 -15.91
CA VAL A 84 5.75 -2.30 -15.43
C VAL A 84 5.13 -0.91 -15.64
N ARG A 85 3.88 -0.85 -16.12
CA ARG A 85 3.18 0.42 -16.40
C ARG A 85 1.87 0.58 -15.64
N GLN A 86 1.48 -0.39 -14.83
CA GLN A 86 0.17 -0.41 -14.18
C GLN A 86 0.32 -0.83 -12.73
N PHE A 87 -0.27 -0.06 -11.82
CA PHE A 87 -0.11 -0.23 -10.39
C PHE A 87 -1.46 -0.19 -9.69
N LEU A 88 -1.72 -1.18 -8.85
CA LEU A 88 -2.82 -1.20 -7.88
C LEU A 88 -2.23 -1.05 -6.49
N ASP A 89 -2.38 0.12 -5.89
CA ASP A 89 -1.94 0.38 -4.52
C ASP A 89 -3.12 0.22 -3.56
N LEU A 90 -3.10 -0.89 -2.82
CA LEU A 90 -4.16 -1.33 -1.93
C LEU A 90 -3.82 -0.92 -0.50
N GLY A 91 -4.72 -0.15 0.13
CA GLY A 91 -4.48 0.46 1.43
C GLY A 91 -3.35 1.50 1.41
N PRO A 92 -3.36 2.49 0.49
CA PRO A 92 -2.31 3.49 0.41
C PRO A 92 -2.32 4.45 1.60
N GLY A 93 -3.39 4.48 2.40
CA GLY A 93 -3.60 5.50 3.42
C GLY A 93 -3.68 6.90 2.82
N LEU A 94 -3.54 7.93 3.66
CA LEU A 94 -3.60 9.31 3.19
C LEU A 94 -2.38 9.66 2.31
N PRO A 95 -2.53 10.60 1.35
CA PRO A 95 -1.38 11.18 0.65
C PRO A 95 -0.38 11.75 1.65
N SER A 96 0.91 11.53 1.39
CA SER A 96 2.00 12.00 2.26
C SER A 96 2.93 12.92 1.49
N ARG A 97 3.51 13.91 2.18
CA ARG A 97 4.58 14.75 1.59
C ARG A 97 5.90 14.01 1.42
N HIS A 98 6.07 12.88 2.11
CA HIS A 98 7.34 12.16 2.15
C HIS A 98 7.55 11.28 0.93
N ALA A 99 6.52 10.56 0.50
CA ALA A 99 6.53 9.73 -0.71
C ALA A 99 5.10 9.27 -1.04
N ASN A 100 4.77 9.27 -2.33
CA ASN A 100 3.57 8.66 -2.90
C ASN A 100 3.99 7.79 -4.08
N VAL A 101 3.34 6.63 -4.25
CA VAL A 101 3.70 5.65 -5.30
C VAL A 101 3.72 6.27 -6.70
N HIS A 102 2.67 7.02 -7.08
CA HIS A 102 2.60 7.63 -8.41
C HIS A 102 3.77 8.59 -8.66
N SER A 103 4.25 9.32 -7.65
CA SER A 103 5.36 10.26 -7.81
C SER A 103 6.66 9.54 -8.18
N SER A 104 6.97 8.42 -7.52
CA SER A 104 8.16 7.61 -7.84
C SER A 104 8.02 6.86 -9.16
N VAL A 105 6.81 6.37 -9.47
CA VAL A 105 6.51 5.63 -10.71
C VAL A 105 6.56 6.56 -11.94
N GLN A 106 5.85 7.68 -11.90
CA GLN A 106 5.72 8.59 -13.05
C GLN A 106 6.97 9.44 -13.28
N ALA A 107 7.84 9.57 -12.28
CA ALA A 107 9.18 10.16 -12.48
C ALA A 107 10.02 9.38 -13.50
N VAL A 108 9.79 8.07 -13.66
CA VAL A 108 10.54 7.20 -14.60
C VAL A 108 9.69 6.67 -15.76
N ALA A 109 8.37 6.60 -15.58
CA ALA A 109 7.41 6.19 -16.60
C ALA A 109 6.19 7.12 -16.58
N PRO A 110 6.26 8.30 -17.23
CA PRO A 110 5.19 9.31 -17.18
C PRO A 110 3.83 8.83 -17.69
N ASP A 111 3.80 7.76 -18.50
CA ASP A 111 2.60 7.12 -19.03
C ASP A 111 2.02 6.03 -18.10
N ALA A 112 2.67 5.76 -16.97
CA ALA A 112 2.23 4.74 -16.03
C ALA A 112 0.91 5.13 -15.34
N ARG A 113 0.11 4.09 -15.12
CA ARG A 113 -1.25 4.17 -14.59
C ARG A 113 -1.31 3.60 -13.19
N ILE A 114 -1.94 4.33 -12.26
CA ILE A 114 -1.98 3.99 -10.85
C ILE A 114 -3.41 4.11 -10.33
N VAL A 115 -3.93 3.05 -9.70
CA VAL A 115 -5.16 3.15 -8.90
C VAL A 115 -4.83 2.95 -7.43
N TYR A 116 -5.26 3.91 -6.63
CA TYR A 116 -5.30 3.85 -5.18
C TYR A 116 -6.65 3.27 -4.73
N ALA A 117 -6.66 2.19 -3.96
CA ALA A 117 -7.88 1.61 -3.41
C ALA A 117 -7.80 1.51 -1.89
N ASP A 118 -8.73 2.16 -1.20
CA ASP A 118 -8.83 2.12 0.26
C ASP A 118 -10.29 2.02 0.69
N HIS A 119 -10.55 1.43 1.85
CA HIS A 119 -11.89 1.33 2.43
C HIS A 119 -12.21 2.51 3.35
N GLU A 120 -11.22 3.33 3.71
CA GLU A 120 -11.42 4.55 4.48
C GLU A 120 -11.86 5.70 3.56
N TYR A 121 -13.08 6.19 3.77
CA TYR A 121 -13.68 7.27 2.97
C TYR A 121 -12.77 8.50 2.82
N LEU A 122 -12.12 8.93 3.90
CA LEU A 122 -11.24 10.09 3.88
C LEU A 122 -10.05 9.93 2.93
N VAL A 123 -9.59 8.70 2.72
CA VAL A 123 -8.47 8.41 1.82
C VAL A 123 -8.85 8.79 0.39
N GLY A 124 -10.02 8.35 -0.09
CA GLY A 124 -10.54 8.71 -1.40
C GLY A 124 -10.70 10.23 -1.58
N VAL A 125 -11.23 10.92 -0.58
CA VAL A 125 -11.39 12.39 -0.60
C VAL A 125 -10.04 13.10 -0.75
N HIS A 126 -9.03 12.71 0.03
CA HIS A 126 -7.72 13.37 -0.01
C HIS A 126 -6.96 13.06 -1.30
N TRP A 127 -7.01 11.83 -1.80
CA TRP A 127 -6.38 11.48 -3.08
C TRP A 127 -7.04 12.23 -4.24
N ARG A 128 -8.36 12.38 -4.29
CA ARG A 128 -9.03 13.19 -5.33
C ARG A 128 -8.64 14.67 -5.27
N ALA A 129 -8.38 15.20 -4.08
CA ALA A 129 -7.94 16.59 -3.93
C ALA A 129 -6.45 16.79 -4.25
N THR A 130 -5.63 15.76 -4.01
CA THR A 130 -4.16 15.83 -4.15
C THR A 130 -3.68 15.40 -5.53
N VAL A 131 -4.36 14.46 -6.17
CA VAL A 131 -3.98 13.93 -7.48
C VAL A 131 -4.51 14.85 -8.56
N GLN A 132 -3.60 15.56 -9.19
CA GLN A 132 -3.81 16.23 -10.49
C GLN A 132 -3.00 15.56 -11.60
N ALA A 133 -2.47 14.36 -11.35
CA ALA A 133 -1.64 13.63 -12.29
C ALA A 133 -2.50 12.80 -13.24
N ASP A 134 -2.20 12.89 -14.54
CA ASP A 134 -2.80 12.02 -15.55
C ASP A 134 -2.52 10.55 -15.23
N GLY A 135 -3.51 9.70 -15.50
CA GLY A 135 -3.37 8.25 -15.28
C GLY A 135 -3.37 7.82 -13.82
N VAL A 136 -3.86 8.64 -12.89
CA VAL A 136 -3.98 8.28 -11.47
C VAL A 136 -5.44 8.40 -11.02
N ALA A 137 -5.96 7.36 -10.38
CA ALA A 137 -7.31 7.34 -9.82
C ALA A 137 -7.32 6.86 -8.37
N ALA A 138 -8.36 7.22 -7.62
CA ALA A 138 -8.59 6.73 -6.27
C ALA A 138 -10.03 6.23 -6.11
N VAL A 139 -10.18 5.00 -5.63
CA VAL A 139 -11.46 4.29 -5.50
C VAL A 139 -11.69 3.86 -4.06
N TRP A 140 -12.96 3.82 -3.67
CA TRP A 140 -13.38 3.33 -2.36
C TRP A 140 -13.71 1.85 -2.48
N CYS A 141 -12.77 0.99 -2.07
CA CYS A 141 -12.91 -0.47 -2.14
C CYS A 141 -12.18 -1.14 -0.99
N ASP A 142 -12.71 -2.28 -0.53
CA ASP A 142 -12.03 -3.13 0.43
C ASP A 142 -11.03 -4.05 -0.28
N ALA A 143 -9.75 -3.95 0.07
CA ALA A 143 -8.69 -4.81 -0.49
C ALA A 143 -8.88 -6.30 -0.15
N ARG A 144 -9.73 -6.66 0.82
CA ARG A 144 -10.14 -8.05 1.10
C ARG A 144 -11.14 -8.60 0.09
N GLN A 145 -11.65 -7.75 -0.81
CA GLN A 145 -12.61 -8.11 -1.87
C GLN A 145 -11.98 -7.88 -3.26
N PRO A 146 -11.12 -8.80 -3.75
CA PRO A 146 -10.39 -8.60 -5.02
C PRO A 146 -11.30 -8.39 -6.24
N GLU A 147 -12.46 -9.05 -6.26
CA GLU A 147 -13.44 -8.93 -7.34
C GLU A 147 -14.06 -7.53 -7.38
N GLU A 148 -14.35 -6.94 -6.21
CA GLU A 148 -14.88 -5.57 -6.10
C GLU A 148 -13.86 -4.56 -6.63
N VAL A 149 -12.59 -4.68 -6.23
CA VAL A 149 -11.51 -3.83 -6.72
C VAL A 149 -11.35 -3.99 -8.24
N ARG A 150 -11.26 -5.23 -8.73
CA ARG A 150 -11.03 -5.51 -10.16
C ARG A 150 -12.17 -5.02 -11.05
N ASP A 151 -13.41 -5.17 -10.60
CA ASP A 151 -14.59 -4.83 -11.39
C ASP A 151 -15.06 -3.38 -11.18
N HIS A 152 -14.43 -2.63 -10.27
CA HIS A 152 -14.71 -1.20 -10.09
C HIS A 152 -14.53 -0.43 -11.41
N PRO A 153 -15.51 0.40 -11.85
CA PRO A 153 -15.47 1.05 -13.16
C PRO A 153 -14.18 1.84 -13.44
N ALA A 154 -13.75 2.68 -12.50
CA ALA A 154 -12.51 3.45 -12.64
C ALA A 154 -11.24 2.57 -12.67
N VAL A 155 -11.27 1.39 -12.03
CA VAL A 155 -10.16 0.43 -12.13
C VAL A 155 -10.13 -0.19 -13.52
N ARG A 156 -11.28 -0.62 -14.05
CA ARG A 156 -11.38 -1.21 -15.40
C ARG A 156 -11.08 -0.23 -16.52
N GLU A 157 -11.37 1.06 -16.32
CA GLU A 157 -11.04 2.12 -17.26
C GLU A 157 -9.53 2.34 -17.36
N LEU A 158 -8.83 2.26 -16.23
CA LEU A 158 -7.43 2.63 -16.13
C LEU A 158 -6.46 1.45 -16.19
N ILE A 159 -6.88 0.26 -15.77
CA ILE A 159 -6.02 -0.93 -15.64
C ILE A 159 -6.46 -1.99 -16.66
N ASP A 160 -5.55 -2.30 -17.58
CA ASP A 160 -5.64 -3.43 -18.49
C ASP A 160 -5.01 -4.67 -17.84
N PHE A 161 -5.84 -5.51 -17.24
CA PHE A 161 -5.44 -6.76 -16.59
C PHE A 161 -4.89 -7.83 -17.55
N THR A 162 -4.91 -7.59 -18.87
CA THR A 162 -4.23 -8.48 -19.84
C THR A 162 -2.73 -8.18 -19.96
N GLN A 163 -2.28 -7.05 -19.40
CA GLN A 163 -0.89 -6.62 -19.33
C GLN A 163 -0.37 -6.70 -17.88
N PRO A 164 0.96 -6.72 -17.65
CA PRO A 164 1.52 -6.77 -16.32
C PRO A 164 1.01 -5.67 -15.37
N VAL A 165 0.66 -6.06 -14.15
CA VAL A 165 0.21 -5.16 -13.07
C VAL A 165 1.06 -5.40 -11.82
N ALA A 166 1.53 -4.33 -11.19
CA ALA A 166 2.11 -4.41 -9.85
C ALA A 166 1.03 -4.15 -8.80
N VAL A 167 0.74 -5.16 -7.99
CA VAL A 167 -0.11 -5.06 -6.81
C VAL A 167 0.77 -4.66 -5.62
N ILE A 168 0.41 -3.59 -4.94
CA ILE A 168 1.12 -3.07 -3.78
C ILE A 168 0.21 -3.24 -2.56
N MET A 169 0.75 -3.90 -1.53
CA MET A 169 0.14 -4.04 -0.21
C MET A 169 1.14 -3.59 0.84
N GLY A 170 1.43 -2.28 0.84
CA GLY A 170 2.39 -1.67 1.74
C GLY A 170 1.80 -1.48 3.12
N ALA A 171 2.30 -2.20 4.12
CA ALA A 171 1.85 -2.10 5.50
C ALA A 171 0.33 -2.32 5.71
N LEU A 172 -0.27 -3.25 4.94
CA LEU A 172 -1.70 -3.54 5.02
C LEU A 172 -2.02 -4.92 5.61
N VAL A 173 -1.32 -5.96 5.12
CA VAL A 173 -1.72 -7.37 5.34
C VAL A 173 -1.61 -7.82 6.81
N HIS A 174 -0.83 -7.11 7.62
CA HIS A 174 -0.72 -7.36 9.05
C HIS A 174 -1.98 -6.95 9.83
N LEU A 175 -2.96 -6.30 9.20
CA LEU A 175 -4.26 -5.99 9.80
C LEU A 175 -5.27 -7.13 9.65
N TRP A 176 -4.89 -8.21 8.97
CA TRP A 176 -5.80 -9.31 8.66
C TRP A 176 -5.33 -10.66 9.22
N PRO A 177 -6.25 -11.53 9.68
CA PRO A 177 -5.96 -12.92 9.97
C PRO A 177 -5.32 -13.64 8.78
N GLN A 178 -4.56 -14.72 9.04
CA GLN A 178 -3.81 -15.47 8.02
C GLN A 178 -4.66 -15.86 6.81
N ALA A 179 -5.81 -16.52 7.02
CA ALA A 179 -6.65 -16.98 5.92
C ALA A 179 -7.20 -15.84 5.05
N VAL A 180 -7.53 -14.70 5.69
CA VAL A 180 -8.00 -13.50 4.97
C VAL A 180 -6.87 -12.90 4.14
N ALA A 181 -5.67 -12.80 4.71
CA ALA A 181 -4.47 -12.33 4.02
C ALA A 181 -4.13 -13.20 2.80
N GLU A 182 -4.07 -14.52 2.96
CA GLU A 182 -3.79 -15.47 1.88
C GLU A 182 -4.85 -15.39 0.77
N SER A 183 -6.13 -15.32 1.14
CA SER A 183 -7.23 -15.22 0.17
C SER A 183 -7.19 -13.91 -0.61
N ALA A 184 -6.94 -12.77 0.07
CA ALA A 184 -6.87 -11.46 -0.58
C ALA A 184 -5.68 -11.40 -1.55
N ILE A 185 -4.48 -11.80 -1.12
CA ILE A 185 -3.28 -11.85 -1.96
C ILE A 185 -3.52 -12.77 -3.18
N THR A 186 -3.99 -13.99 -2.94
CA THR A 186 -4.26 -14.95 -4.02
C THR A 186 -5.27 -14.39 -5.01
N GLY A 187 -6.35 -13.76 -4.55
CA GLY A 187 -7.39 -13.22 -5.43
C GLY A 187 -6.92 -12.02 -6.26
N HIS A 188 -6.12 -11.11 -5.70
CA HIS A 188 -5.56 -9.97 -6.45
C HIS A 188 -4.55 -10.39 -7.50
N LEU A 189 -3.79 -11.45 -7.24
CA LEU A 189 -2.80 -11.99 -8.18
C LEU A 189 -3.41 -12.99 -9.16
N ALA A 190 -4.61 -13.49 -8.87
CA ALA A 190 -5.29 -14.42 -9.74
C ALA A 190 -5.48 -13.79 -11.12
N ARG A 191 -5.05 -14.51 -12.15
CA ARG A 191 -5.21 -14.16 -13.58
C ARG A 191 -4.36 -12.97 -14.05
N LEU A 192 -3.49 -12.42 -13.21
CA LEU A 192 -2.48 -11.48 -13.69
C LEU A 192 -1.47 -12.20 -14.60
N PRO A 193 -1.03 -11.59 -15.71
CA PRO A 193 -0.08 -12.19 -16.63
C PRO A 193 1.33 -12.21 -16.03
N ALA A 194 2.20 -13.01 -16.65
CA ALA A 194 3.62 -13.05 -16.32
C ALA A 194 4.24 -11.65 -16.37
N GLY A 195 5.18 -11.37 -15.47
CA GLY A 195 5.78 -10.03 -15.33
C GLY A 195 5.00 -9.09 -14.41
N SER A 196 3.81 -9.49 -13.96
CA SER A 196 3.12 -8.85 -12.83
C SER A 196 3.91 -9.05 -11.53
N ALA A 197 3.66 -8.21 -10.54
CA ALA A 197 4.43 -8.23 -9.29
C ALA A 197 3.55 -8.00 -8.06
N LEU A 198 3.96 -8.55 -6.93
CA LEU A 198 3.49 -8.19 -5.59
C LEU A 198 4.60 -7.44 -4.87
N VAL A 199 4.35 -6.20 -4.47
CA VAL A 199 5.16 -5.46 -3.50
C VAL A 199 4.44 -5.51 -2.16
N MET A 200 5.02 -6.18 -1.17
CA MET A 200 4.38 -6.30 0.14
C MET A 200 5.39 -6.00 1.24
N SER A 201 4.99 -5.13 2.16
CA SER A 201 5.66 -4.92 3.43
C SER A 201 4.72 -5.25 4.59
N HIS A 202 5.29 -5.74 5.67
CA HIS A 202 4.54 -6.36 6.74
C HIS A 202 5.17 -6.06 8.09
N PHE A 203 4.35 -5.76 9.09
CA PHE A 203 4.81 -5.57 10.46
C PHE A 203 5.33 -6.92 11.00
N THR A 204 6.62 -7.01 11.32
CA THR A 204 7.23 -8.28 11.74
C THR A 204 7.24 -8.42 13.26
N SER A 205 7.05 -9.65 13.75
CA SER A 205 7.32 -9.98 15.15
C SER A 205 8.81 -10.20 15.43
N ASP A 206 9.60 -10.43 14.37
CA ASP A 206 11.01 -10.77 14.52
C ASP A 206 11.78 -9.58 15.09
N GLY A 207 12.46 -9.83 16.20
CA GLY A 207 13.24 -8.80 16.87
C GLY A 207 12.46 -7.88 17.80
N LEU A 208 11.15 -8.09 17.96
CA LEU A 208 10.37 -7.46 19.01
C LEU A 208 10.35 -8.34 20.26
N SER A 209 10.50 -7.71 21.42
CA SER A 209 10.24 -8.37 22.71
C SER A 209 8.74 -8.66 22.86
N GLU A 210 8.41 -9.68 23.67
CA GLU A 210 7.01 -9.98 24.02
C GLU A 210 6.26 -8.76 24.57
N ARG A 211 6.96 -7.91 25.34
CA ARG A 211 6.41 -6.66 25.86
C ARG A 211 6.06 -5.68 24.75
N GLN A 212 6.89 -5.54 23.73
CA GLN A 212 6.61 -4.68 22.57
C GLN A 212 5.42 -5.20 21.76
N VAL A 213 5.35 -6.51 21.51
CA VAL A 213 4.20 -7.14 20.81
C VAL A 213 2.91 -6.96 21.62
N THR A 214 2.98 -7.14 22.94
CA THR A 214 1.84 -6.93 23.85
C THR A 214 1.38 -5.47 23.84
N ASN A 215 2.31 -4.51 23.93
CA ASN A 215 1.99 -3.10 23.90
C ASN A 215 1.42 -2.66 22.54
N LEU A 216 1.95 -3.19 21.44
CA LEU A 216 1.43 -2.95 20.09
C LEU A 216 -0.05 -3.35 20.04
N ARG A 217 -0.37 -4.59 20.40
CA ARG A 217 -1.77 -5.09 20.44
C ARG A 217 -2.66 -4.32 21.42
N ARG A 218 -2.08 -3.82 22.52
CA ARG A 218 -2.83 -3.07 23.53
C ARG A 218 -3.19 -1.64 23.08
N PHE A 219 -2.29 -0.98 22.36
CA PHE A 219 -2.46 0.44 22.02
C PHE A 219 -3.01 0.67 20.63
N TYR A 220 -2.86 -0.30 19.73
CA TYR A 220 -3.45 -0.25 18.42
C TYR A 220 -4.98 -0.46 18.53
N PRO A 221 -5.81 0.38 17.89
CA PRO A 221 -7.27 0.41 18.14
C PRO A 221 -8.02 -0.75 17.49
N GLY A 222 -7.41 -1.44 16.52
CA GLY A 222 -7.96 -2.61 15.84
C GLY A 222 -7.09 -3.86 16.02
N ASP A 223 -7.40 -4.89 15.24
CA ASP A 223 -6.58 -6.10 15.21
C ASP A 223 -5.26 -5.87 14.47
N ILE A 224 -4.20 -6.47 15.01
CA ILE A 224 -2.89 -6.52 14.37
C ILE A 224 -2.26 -7.90 14.57
N TYR A 225 -1.76 -8.44 13.48
CA TYR A 225 -1.18 -9.78 13.36
C TYR A 225 0.28 -9.67 12.90
N PRO A 226 1.23 -9.27 13.78
CA PRO A 226 2.64 -9.36 13.47
C PRO A 226 3.00 -10.82 13.15
N ARG A 227 3.82 -11.00 12.11
CA ARG A 227 4.25 -12.32 11.61
C ARG A 227 5.77 -12.38 11.61
N SER A 228 6.36 -13.55 11.81
CA SER A 228 7.79 -13.74 11.57
C SER A 228 8.11 -13.62 10.08
N GLU A 229 9.38 -13.40 9.71
CA GLU A 229 9.79 -13.37 8.31
C GLU A 229 9.48 -14.68 7.58
N ALA A 230 9.55 -15.82 8.28
CA ALA A 230 9.15 -17.11 7.74
C ALA A 230 7.64 -17.17 7.42
N GLN A 231 6.79 -16.64 8.29
CA GLN A 231 5.35 -16.53 8.05
C GLN A 231 5.01 -15.50 6.97
N ILE A 232 5.77 -14.39 6.90
CA ILE A 232 5.62 -13.41 5.81
C ILE A 232 6.00 -14.06 4.47
N ARG A 233 7.04 -14.90 4.43
CA ARG A 233 7.45 -15.65 3.24
C ARG A 233 6.33 -16.55 2.72
N THR A 234 5.54 -17.20 3.58
CA THR A 234 4.43 -18.06 3.12
C THR A 234 3.32 -17.27 2.43
N LEU A 235 3.09 -16.01 2.81
CA LEU A 235 2.11 -15.13 2.15
C LEU A 235 2.44 -14.82 0.68
N PHE A 236 3.72 -14.93 0.28
CA PHE A 236 4.11 -14.80 -1.14
C PHE A 236 3.84 -16.08 -1.94
N GLY A 237 3.48 -17.20 -1.30
CA GLY A 237 3.20 -18.47 -1.96
C GLY A 237 4.33 -18.90 -2.91
N GLU A 238 3.96 -19.17 -4.15
CA GLU A 238 4.87 -19.65 -5.21
C GLU A 238 5.50 -18.54 -6.05
N LEU A 239 5.31 -17.27 -5.68
CA LEU A 239 5.90 -16.15 -6.42
C LEU A 239 7.42 -16.25 -6.46
N GLU A 240 8.00 -15.89 -7.61
CA GLU A 240 9.44 -15.79 -7.72
C GLU A 240 9.92 -14.53 -7.00
N MET A 241 10.78 -14.70 -6.02
CA MET A 241 11.28 -13.57 -5.25
C MET A 241 12.37 -12.82 -6.00
N ALA A 242 12.06 -11.60 -6.45
CA ALA A 242 13.05 -10.67 -7.01
C ALA A 242 14.11 -10.28 -5.97
N SER A 243 13.70 -10.26 -4.70
CA SER A 243 14.58 -10.20 -3.53
C SER A 243 13.96 -11.02 -2.39
N GLY A 244 14.80 -11.62 -1.54
CA GLY A 244 14.33 -12.34 -0.35
C GLY A 244 13.51 -11.45 0.61
N ILE A 245 12.98 -12.02 1.71
CA ILE A 245 12.36 -11.17 2.74
C ILE A 245 13.50 -10.42 3.42
N THR A 246 13.37 -9.12 3.57
CA THR A 246 14.28 -8.32 4.38
C THR A 246 13.57 -7.09 4.94
N ALA A 247 14.21 -6.45 5.92
CA ALA A 247 13.78 -5.17 6.45
C ALA A 247 13.56 -4.14 5.32
N VAL A 248 12.46 -3.37 5.38
CA VAL A 248 12.12 -2.40 4.32
C VAL A 248 13.22 -1.37 4.07
N ARG A 249 13.97 -0.98 5.11
CA ARG A 249 15.13 -0.09 5.00
C ARG A 249 16.31 -0.64 4.19
N ASN A 250 16.32 -1.94 3.91
CA ASN A 250 17.32 -2.60 3.07
C ASN A 250 16.84 -2.81 1.62
N TRP A 251 15.59 -2.45 1.29
CA TRP A 251 15.07 -2.63 -0.06
C TRP A 251 15.88 -1.82 -1.08
N GLY A 252 16.29 -2.47 -2.18
CA GLY A 252 17.07 -1.83 -3.23
C GLY A 252 18.57 -1.68 -2.95
N HIS A 253 19.05 -2.17 -1.80
CA HIS A 253 20.48 -2.26 -1.51
C HIS A 253 21.04 -3.65 -1.89
N PRO A 254 22.29 -3.75 -2.41
CA PRO A 254 22.89 -5.04 -2.73
C PRO A 254 22.94 -5.98 -1.51
N THR A 255 22.72 -7.27 -1.74
CA THR A 255 22.85 -8.33 -0.73
C THR A 255 24.19 -8.19 0.00
N GLY A 256 24.16 -8.07 1.34
CA GLY A 256 25.35 -7.92 2.19
C GLY A 256 25.61 -6.51 2.71
N SER A 257 24.94 -5.48 2.19
CA SER A 257 25.00 -4.10 2.71
C SER A 257 24.07 -3.86 3.91
N GLN A 258 23.85 -4.88 4.75
CA GLN A 258 23.01 -4.74 5.94
C GLN A 258 23.54 -3.61 6.81
N ARG A 259 22.77 -2.52 6.90
CA ARG A 259 22.99 -1.55 7.97
C ARG A 259 22.72 -2.27 9.28
N ARG A 260 23.77 -2.55 10.05
CA ARG A 260 23.66 -3.05 11.43
C ARG A 260 22.87 -2.01 12.22
N THR A 261 21.59 -2.27 12.37
CA THR A 261 20.60 -1.39 13.00
C THR A 261 19.66 -2.26 13.82
N ASP A 262 18.95 -1.62 14.75
CA ASP A 262 17.95 -2.24 15.62
C ASP A 262 17.04 -3.21 14.85
N PRO A 263 16.49 -4.26 15.48
CA PRO A 263 15.68 -5.23 14.76
C PRO A 263 14.54 -4.57 13.96
N PRO A 264 14.21 -5.09 12.76
CA PRO A 264 13.23 -4.44 11.89
C PRO A 264 11.83 -4.47 12.50
N MET A 265 11.04 -3.42 12.28
CA MET A 265 9.60 -3.46 12.54
C MET A 265 8.80 -3.75 11.28
N PHE A 266 9.34 -3.44 10.11
CA PHE A 266 8.76 -3.82 8.83
C PHE A 266 9.73 -4.65 8.01
N SER A 267 9.28 -5.83 7.59
CA SER A 267 9.96 -6.70 6.64
C SER A 267 9.04 -7.02 5.47
N GLY A 268 9.61 -7.36 4.32
CA GLY A 268 8.84 -7.72 3.14
C GLY A 268 9.72 -7.92 1.92
N GLY A 269 9.12 -7.87 0.73
CA GLY A 269 9.86 -8.00 -0.52
C GLY A 269 8.99 -7.83 -1.76
N VAL A 270 9.57 -8.16 -2.90
CA VAL A 270 8.93 -8.11 -4.22
C VAL A 270 8.89 -9.51 -4.81
N GLY A 271 7.68 -10.05 -5.03
CA GLY A 271 7.43 -11.31 -5.70
C GLY A 271 6.95 -11.09 -7.13
N LEU A 272 7.36 -11.94 -8.06
CA LEU A 272 7.03 -11.88 -9.48
C LEU A 272 6.10 -13.03 -9.87
N VAL A 273 5.08 -12.70 -10.65
CA VAL A 273 4.17 -13.67 -11.26
C VAL A 273 4.87 -14.30 -12.46
N ARG A 274 5.03 -15.62 -12.46
CA ARG A 274 5.61 -16.38 -13.56
C ARG A 274 4.59 -16.66 -14.66
N ALA A 275 5.09 -16.95 -15.86
CA ALA A 275 4.27 -17.58 -16.89
C ALA A 275 3.75 -18.92 -16.37
N ARG A 276 2.45 -19.16 -16.54
CA ARG A 276 1.87 -20.49 -16.28
C ARG A 276 2.42 -21.41 -17.37
N SER A 277 3.16 -22.44 -16.96
CA SER A 277 3.63 -23.53 -17.82
C SER A 277 2.46 -24.36 -18.35
#